data_AF-A0A5D2YY11-F1
#
_entry.id   AF-A0A5D2YY11-F1
#
_cell.length_a   1.000
_cell.length_b   1.000
_cell.length_c   1.000
_cell.angle_alpha   90.00
_cell.angle_beta   90.00
_cell.angle_gamma   90.00
#
_symmetry.space_group_name_H-M   'P 1'
#
loop_
_entity.id
_entity.type
_entity.pdbx_description
1 polymer ?
#
loop_
_entity_poly.entity_id
_entity_poly.type
_entity_poly.pdbx_seq_one_letter_code
_entity_poly.pdbx_strand_id
1 'polypeptide(L)'
;MSRTLTLTIMRSEAAYRVTKRKFVKRGRWLRKPFMPRMIVHPCFQNITANEAIESLSDKDPGENIIRPSSRGPFLTLTLKLCDGVYAHKDIVEGGKEHKDITNLLCIGKTLKIGEDTFEDLDEVMDRYVDPLVSHLKAMLSYLRFRKGTKGEVDELLRIEKSEYPMRIVYCFGISHEHPGTFVLTYIRSSKPHHEYIRLYPKGFKFRKTMYEDIGRLVGYFQKHIDDPQHESGPL
;
A
#
# COMPACT_ATOMS: atom_id res chain seq x y z
N MET A 1 6.19 13.32 17.50
CA MET A 1 7.13 12.18 17.52
C MET A 1 8.15 12.40 18.63
N SER A 2 8.39 11.43 19.50
CA SER A 2 9.31 11.57 20.65
C SER A 2 10.77 11.58 20.20
N ARG A 3 11.61 12.48 20.78
CA ARG A 3 13.05 12.62 20.49
C ARG A 3 13.83 11.29 20.56
N THR A 4 13.39 10.36 21.41
CA THR A 4 14.03 9.05 21.61
C THR A 4 13.86 8.11 20.40
N LEU A 5 12.70 8.15 19.73
CA LEU A 5 12.44 7.38 18.51
C LEU A 5 13.32 7.85 17.35
N THR A 6 13.46 9.17 17.18
CA THR A 6 14.31 9.76 16.14
C THR A 6 15.78 9.39 16.30
N LEU A 7 16.30 9.41 17.53
CA LEU A 7 17.70 9.08 17.81
C LEU A 7 18.01 7.60 17.57
N THR A 8 17.05 6.71 17.86
CA THR A 8 17.18 5.26 17.63
C THR A 8 17.20 4.94 16.14
N ILE A 9 16.32 5.57 15.36
CA ILE A 9 16.29 5.43 13.89
C ILE A 9 17.63 5.89 13.28
N MET A 10 18.14 7.06 13.67
CA MET A 10 19.42 7.57 13.14
C MET A 10 20.62 6.67 13.46
N ARG A 11 20.66 6.08 14.67
CA ARG A 11 21.72 5.12 15.04
C ARG A 11 21.63 3.84 14.22
N SER A 12 20.43 3.32 14.00
CA SER A 12 20.21 2.13 13.16
C SER A 12 20.64 2.37 11.71
N GLU A 13 20.38 3.57 11.17
CA GLU A 13 20.73 3.94 9.81
C GLU A 13 22.24 4.11 9.61
N ALA A 14 22.94 4.70 10.59
CA ALA A 14 24.40 4.81 10.59
C ALA A 14 25.07 3.42 10.64
N ALA A 15 24.62 2.55 11.54
CA ALA A 15 25.11 1.17 11.64
C ALA A 15 24.86 0.38 10.35
N TYR A 16 23.69 0.57 9.72
CA TYR A 16 23.35 -0.01 8.42
C TYR A 16 24.31 0.45 7.32
N ARG A 17 24.58 1.76 7.20
CA ARG A 17 25.48 2.32 6.18
C ARG A 17 26.91 1.80 6.34
N VAL A 18 27.42 1.74 7.58
CA VAL A 18 28.76 1.20 7.87
C VAL A 18 28.83 -0.29 7.50
N THR A 19 27.84 -1.06 7.91
CA THR A 19 27.76 -2.50 7.65
C THR A 19 27.64 -2.79 6.16
N LYS A 20 26.74 -2.09 5.44
CA LYS A 20 26.58 -2.18 3.97
C LYS A 20 27.90 -1.90 3.25
N ARG A 21 28.65 -0.86 3.65
CA ARG A 21 29.99 -0.56 3.09
C ARG A 21 31.00 -1.68 3.33
N LYS A 22 31.04 -2.27 4.53
CA LYS A 22 31.92 -3.42 4.84
C LYS A 22 31.56 -4.65 4.00
N PHE A 23 30.28 -4.90 3.78
CA PHE A 23 29.82 -6.02 2.95
C PHE A 23 30.15 -5.84 1.47
N VAL A 24 29.92 -4.64 0.91
CA VAL A 24 30.26 -4.33 -0.50
C VAL A 24 31.76 -4.51 -0.75
N LYS A 25 32.63 -4.10 0.19
CA LYS A 25 34.09 -4.27 0.07
C LYS A 25 34.57 -5.72 0.12
N ARG A 26 33.80 -6.64 0.71
CA ARG A 26 34.20 -8.05 0.91
C ARG A 26 33.84 -8.96 -0.28
N GLY A 27 33.30 -8.44 -1.38
CA GLY A 27 33.06 -9.17 -2.63
C GLY A 27 32.03 -10.30 -2.58
N ARG A 28 31.51 -10.65 -1.39
CA ARG A 28 30.65 -11.82 -1.14
C ARG A 28 29.20 -11.68 -1.63
N TRP A 29 28.78 -10.46 -1.96
CA TRP A 29 27.43 -10.16 -2.44
C TRP A 29 27.55 -9.15 -3.58
N LEU A 30 27.29 -9.60 -4.80
CA LEU A 30 27.20 -8.74 -5.98
C LEU A 30 26.33 -7.51 -5.67
N ARG A 31 26.78 -6.33 -6.13
CA ARG A 31 26.21 -4.96 -6.20
C ARG A 31 24.69 -4.72 -5.96
N LYS A 32 24.00 -5.49 -5.12
CA LYS A 32 22.57 -5.40 -4.87
C LYS A 32 22.29 -4.12 -4.09
N PRO A 33 21.21 -3.39 -4.40
CA PRO A 33 20.92 -2.10 -3.79
C PRO A 33 20.46 -2.19 -2.32
N PHE A 34 20.28 -3.40 -1.78
CA PHE A 34 19.85 -3.69 -0.41
C PHE A 34 20.84 -4.62 0.30
N MET A 35 20.74 -4.73 1.62
CA MET A 35 21.48 -5.72 2.41
C MET A 35 20.65 -7.01 2.54
N PRO A 36 21.14 -8.16 2.04
CA PRO A 36 20.45 -9.44 2.20
C PRO A 36 20.17 -9.76 3.69
N ARG A 37 19.09 -10.49 3.94
CA ARG A 37 18.61 -10.85 5.29
C ARG A 37 18.65 -12.36 5.49
N MET A 38 18.86 -12.79 6.73
CA MET A 38 18.72 -14.19 7.15
C MET A 38 17.32 -14.39 7.75
N ILE A 39 16.29 -14.25 6.92
CA ILE A 39 14.89 -14.42 7.32
C ILE A 39 14.37 -15.63 6.55
N VAL A 40 13.84 -16.61 7.27
CA VAL A 40 13.25 -17.83 6.71
C VAL A 40 11.75 -17.73 6.89
N HIS A 41 11.05 -17.29 5.84
CA HIS A 41 9.59 -17.14 5.87
C HIS A 41 9.04 -17.23 4.44
N PRO A 42 7.89 -17.89 4.19
CA PRO A 42 7.35 -18.07 2.83
C PRO A 42 7.09 -16.78 2.07
N CYS A 43 6.60 -15.74 2.75
CA CYS A 43 6.34 -14.44 2.12
C CYS A 43 7.58 -13.55 1.96
N PHE A 44 8.76 -13.97 2.47
CA PHE A 44 9.97 -13.16 2.44
C PHE A 44 10.93 -13.59 1.33
N GLN A 45 11.44 -12.64 0.56
CA GLN A 45 12.46 -12.88 -0.47
C GLN A 45 13.55 -11.79 -0.50
N ASN A 46 14.81 -12.20 -0.66
CA ASN A 46 15.94 -11.29 -0.85
C ASN A 46 16.02 -10.77 -2.30
N ILE A 47 15.06 -9.94 -2.67
CA ILE A 47 14.93 -9.34 -4.01
C ILE A 47 14.72 -7.82 -3.94
N THR A 48 14.98 -7.15 -5.05
CA THR A 48 14.77 -5.71 -5.24
C THR A 48 13.29 -5.38 -5.45
N ALA A 49 12.96 -4.08 -5.43
CA ALA A 49 11.61 -3.62 -5.78
C ALA A 49 11.21 -4.04 -7.20
N ASN A 50 12.12 -3.92 -8.16
CA ASN A 50 11.86 -4.26 -9.56
C ASN A 50 11.68 -5.76 -9.75
N GLU A 51 12.55 -6.59 -9.17
CA GLU A 51 12.42 -8.06 -9.19
C GLU A 51 11.10 -8.50 -8.53
N ALA A 52 10.65 -7.84 -7.45
CA ALA A 52 9.36 -8.13 -6.83
C ALA A 52 8.17 -7.77 -7.73
N ILE A 53 8.23 -6.62 -8.41
CA ILE A 53 7.20 -6.21 -9.38
C ILE A 53 7.15 -7.19 -10.55
N GLU A 54 8.30 -7.60 -11.08
CA GLU A 54 8.41 -8.59 -12.15
C GLU A 54 7.83 -9.94 -11.72
N SER A 55 8.19 -10.42 -10.53
CA SER A 55 7.68 -11.69 -9.96
C SER A 55 6.18 -11.69 -9.69
N LEU A 56 5.59 -10.50 -9.49
CA LEU A 56 4.16 -10.33 -9.27
C LEU A 56 3.40 -10.00 -10.56
N SER A 57 4.08 -9.72 -11.67
CA SER A 57 3.45 -9.16 -12.87
C SER A 57 2.41 -10.07 -13.50
N ASP A 58 2.66 -11.39 -13.47
CA ASP A 58 1.77 -12.46 -13.95
C ASP A 58 0.82 -13.01 -12.88
N LYS A 59 0.86 -12.47 -11.65
CA LYS A 59 0.09 -12.94 -10.50
C LYS A 59 -1.24 -12.21 -10.35
N ASP A 60 -2.13 -12.75 -9.54
CA ASP A 60 -3.44 -12.12 -9.29
C ASP A 60 -3.33 -10.87 -8.39
N PRO A 61 -4.29 -9.93 -8.48
CA PRO A 61 -4.45 -8.87 -7.49
C PRO A 61 -4.55 -9.42 -6.06
N GLY A 62 -3.78 -8.85 -5.15
CA GLY A 62 -3.65 -9.31 -3.76
C GLY A 62 -2.37 -10.09 -3.49
N GLU A 63 -1.72 -10.62 -4.52
CA GLU A 63 -0.43 -11.30 -4.39
C GLU A 63 0.66 -10.33 -3.95
N ASN A 64 1.54 -10.78 -3.07
CA ASN A 64 2.46 -9.92 -2.34
C ASN A 64 3.78 -10.60 -1.99
N ILE A 65 4.80 -9.78 -1.79
CA ILE A 65 6.14 -10.22 -1.37
C ILE A 65 6.68 -9.23 -0.34
N ILE A 66 7.21 -9.74 0.77
CA ILE A 66 8.01 -8.97 1.71
C ILE A 66 9.48 -9.08 1.32
N ARG A 67 10.16 -7.96 1.23
CA ARG A 67 11.55 -7.87 0.78
C ARG A 67 12.36 -6.88 1.61
N PRO A 68 13.70 -6.93 1.55
CA PRO A 68 14.53 -5.89 2.15
C PRO A 68 14.31 -4.53 1.49
N SER A 69 14.39 -3.47 2.28
CA SER A 69 14.42 -2.11 1.76
C SER A 69 15.83 -1.72 1.28
N SER A 70 15.89 -1.05 0.12
CA SER A 70 17.11 -0.37 -0.32
C SER A 70 17.36 0.95 0.42
N ARG A 71 16.32 1.51 1.05
CA ARG A 71 16.31 2.83 1.70
C ARG A 71 16.79 2.79 3.16
N GLY A 72 16.84 1.62 3.79
CA GLY A 72 17.29 1.51 5.17
C GLY A 72 17.18 0.09 5.74
N PRO A 73 17.43 -0.07 7.05
CA PRO A 73 17.40 -1.36 7.75
C PRO A 73 15.96 -1.75 8.14
N PHE A 74 15.06 -1.80 7.16
CA PHE A 74 13.67 -2.18 7.34
C PHE A 74 13.19 -3.05 6.16
N LEU A 75 12.03 -3.67 6.31
CA LEU A 75 11.41 -4.47 5.25
C LEU A 75 10.39 -3.64 4.47
N THR A 76 10.06 -4.07 3.27
CA THR A 76 9.00 -3.47 2.47
C THR A 76 8.09 -4.58 1.96
N LEU A 77 6.79 -4.44 2.22
CA LEU A 77 5.74 -5.20 1.56
C LEU A 77 5.50 -4.61 0.18
N THR A 78 5.66 -5.40 -0.88
CA THR A 78 5.15 -5.08 -2.22
C THR A 78 3.85 -5.86 -2.43
N LEU A 79 2.76 -5.17 -2.77
CA LEU A 79 1.43 -5.74 -3.02
C LEU A 79 0.96 -5.39 -4.43
N LYS A 80 0.54 -6.38 -5.23
CA LYS A 80 -0.11 -6.13 -6.52
C LYS A 80 -1.56 -5.68 -6.31
N LEU A 81 -1.90 -4.49 -6.79
CA LEU A 81 -3.28 -3.97 -6.72
C LEU A 81 -4.06 -4.29 -8.00
N CYS A 82 -3.41 -4.12 -9.14
CA CYS A 82 -3.86 -4.58 -10.45
C CYS A 82 -2.66 -4.63 -11.39
N ASP A 83 -2.91 -4.96 -12.66
CA ASP A 83 -1.86 -4.97 -13.68
C ASP A 83 -1.19 -3.59 -13.78
N GLY A 84 0.14 -3.58 -13.67
CA GLY A 84 0.96 -2.38 -13.70
C GLY A 84 0.88 -1.48 -12.46
N VAL A 85 0.09 -1.82 -11.43
CA VAL A 85 -0.07 -0.98 -10.22
C VAL A 85 0.25 -1.77 -8.96
N TYR A 86 1.26 -1.29 -8.23
CA TYR A 86 1.79 -1.94 -7.02
C TYR A 86 1.87 -0.95 -5.87
N ALA A 87 1.46 -1.38 -4.68
CA ALA A 87 1.68 -0.64 -3.45
C ALA A 87 2.97 -1.12 -2.77
N HIS A 88 3.68 -0.19 -2.15
CA HIS A 88 4.84 -0.48 -1.32
C HIS A 88 4.61 0.06 0.08
N LYS A 89 4.70 -0.80 1.09
CA LYS A 89 4.53 -0.42 2.50
C LYS A 89 5.76 -0.76 3.31
N ASP A 90 6.32 0.25 3.96
CA ASP A 90 7.47 0.08 4.84
C ASP A 90 7.05 -0.62 6.16
N ILE A 91 7.82 -1.63 6.55
CA ILE A 91 7.67 -2.38 7.80
C ILE A 91 8.91 -2.10 8.65
N VAL A 92 8.74 -1.26 9.68
CA VAL A 92 9.83 -0.81 10.54
C VAL A 92 10.08 -1.85 11.63
N GLU A 93 11.34 -2.27 11.77
CA GLU A 93 11.73 -3.30 12.73
C GLU A 93 12.21 -2.67 14.04
N GLY A 94 11.68 -3.15 15.17
CA GLY A 94 12.04 -2.75 16.52
C GLY A 94 12.86 -3.79 17.27
N GLY A 95 13.46 -3.39 18.39
CA GLY A 95 14.15 -4.30 19.31
C GLY A 95 15.44 -4.94 18.78
N LYS A 96 16.06 -4.37 17.74
CA LYS A 96 17.35 -4.85 17.21
C LYS A 96 18.54 -4.28 17.99
N GLU A 97 19.30 -5.15 18.63
CA GLU A 97 20.59 -4.76 19.20
C GLU A 97 21.64 -4.60 18.08
N HIS A 98 22.33 -3.46 18.07
CA HIS A 98 23.35 -3.15 17.05
C HIS A 98 24.76 -3.62 17.42
N LYS A 99 24.87 -4.56 18.37
CA LYS A 99 26.15 -5.07 18.85
C LYS A 99 26.80 -6.02 17.84
N ASP A 100 25.98 -6.83 17.16
CA ASP A 100 26.44 -7.86 16.23
C ASP A 100 25.83 -7.75 14.84
N ILE A 101 26.64 -8.02 13.81
CA ILE A 101 26.23 -7.98 12.40
C ILE A 101 25.12 -9.00 12.12
N THR A 102 25.13 -10.15 12.79
CA THR A 102 24.10 -11.20 12.68
C THR A 102 22.73 -10.68 13.08
N ASN A 103 22.63 -9.94 14.20
CA ASN A 103 21.38 -9.33 14.66
C ASN A 103 20.86 -8.27 13.68
N LEU A 104 21.76 -7.60 12.96
CA LEU A 104 21.36 -6.69 11.89
C LEU A 104 20.78 -7.41 10.68
N LEU A 105 21.03 -8.70 10.46
CA LEU A 105 20.55 -9.49 9.31
C LEU A 105 19.27 -10.28 9.62
N CYS A 106 19.03 -10.63 10.89
CA CYS A 106 17.81 -11.28 11.37
C CYS A 106 16.63 -10.29 11.48
N ILE A 107 15.40 -10.80 11.58
CA ILE A 107 14.22 -9.96 11.78
C ILE A 107 14.23 -9.30 13.17
N GLY A 108 13.62 -8.12 13.30
CA GLY A 108 13.46 -7.45 14.59
C GLY A 108 12.50 -8.19 15.53
N LYS A 109 12.48 -7.80 16.81
CA LYS A 109 11.57 -8.38 17.82
C LYS A 109 10.13 -7.91 17.66
N THR A 110 9.92 -6.79 16.98
CA THR A 110 8.61 -6.22 16.68
C THR A 110 8.64 -5.63 15.28
N LEU A 111 7.52 -5.66 14.59
CA LEU A 111 7.32 -5.07 13.28
C LEU A 111 6.26 -3.98 13.39
N LYS A 112 6.47 -2.83 12.77
CA LYS A 112 5.53 -1.70 12.80
C LYS A 112 5.16 -1.26 11.39
N ILE A 113 3.86 -1.16 11.11
CA ILE A 113 3.32 -0.63 9.86
C ILE A 113 2.36 0.52 10.19
N GLY A 114 2.75 1.75 9.84
CA GLY A 114 1.98 2.91 10.28
C GLY A 114 2.02 3.03 11.80
N GLU A 115 0.86 2.93 12.46
CA GLU A 115 0.77 2.91 13.93
C GLU A 115 0.61 1.50 14.52
N ASP A 116 0.33 0.50 13.68
CA ASP A 116 0.07 -0.86 14.12
C ASP A 116 1.39 -1.61 14.38
N THR A 117 1.45 -2.40 15.44
CA THR A 117 2.61 -3.20 15.85
C THR A 117 2.26 -4.68 15.84
N PHE A 118 3.20 -5.50 15.38
CA PHE A 118 3.10 -6.94 15.18
C PHE A 118 4.35 -7.62 15.77
N GLU A 119 4.22 -8.88 16.15
CA GLU A 119 5.26 -9.71 16.75
C GLU A 119 6.17 -10.31 15.67
N ASP A 120 5.60 -10.83 14.59
CA ASP A 120 6.31 -11.49 13.51
C ASP A 120 5.63 -11.30 12.13
N LEU A 121 6.14 -11.99 11.11
CA LEU A 121 5.61 -11.89 9.75
C LEU A 121 4.27 -12.61 9.58
N ASP A 122 4.01 -13.70 10.31
CA ASP A 122 2.72 -14.40 10.24
C ASP A 122 1.61 -13.48 10.75
N GLU A 123 1.83 -12.77 11.86
CA GLU A 123 0.87 -11.80 12.36
C GLU A 123 0.69 -10.61 11.40
N VAL A 124 1.75 -10.16 10.71
CA VAL A 124 1.63 -9.15 9.64
C VAL A 124 0.73 -9.65 8.52
N MET A 125 0.87 -10.91 8.11
CA MET A 125 0.02 -11.50 7.08
C MET A 125 -1.44 -11.52 7.55
N ASP A 126 -1.70 -12.10 8.72
CA ASP A 126 -3.05 -12.33 9.23
C ASP A 126 -3.81 -11.04 9.57
N ARG A 127 -3.15 -10.08 10.22
CA ARG A 127 -3.80 -8.88 10.76
C ARG A 127 -3.71 -7.66 9.85
N TYR A 128 -2.77 -7.63 8.90
CA TYR A 128 -2.59 -6.50 8.00
C TYR A 128 -2.85 -6.88 6.54
N VAL A 129 -2.15 -7.89 6.01
CA VAL A 129 -2.19 -8.20 4.57
C VAL A 129 -3.51 -8.83 4.18
N ASP A 130 -3.96 -9.87 4.87
CA ASP A 130 -5.16 -10.63 4.50
C ASP A 130 -6.44 -9.77 4.52
N PRO A 131 -6.70 -8.95 5.56
CA PRO A 131 -7.83 -8.03 5.54
C PRO A 131 -7.72 -6.98 4.43
N LEU A 132 -6.51 -6.44 4.19
CA LEU A 132 -6.26 -5.47 3.13
C LEU A 132 -6.54 -6.07 1.74
N VAL A 133 -6.10 -7.30 1.50
CA VAL A 133 -6.33 -8.05 0.25
C VAL A 133 -7.82 -8.40 0.09
N SER A 134 -8.50 -8.79 1.17
CA SER A 134 -9.94 -9.04 1.16
C SER A 134 -10.72 -7.79 0.71
N HIS A 135 -10.42 -6.62 1.29
CA HIS A 135 -11.04 -5.37 0.90
C HIS A 135 -10.66 -4.92 -0.53
N LEU A 136 -9.42 -5.14 -0.96
CA LEU A 136 -9.01 -4.92 -2.35
C LEU A 136 -9.89 -5.75 -3.30
N LYS A 137 -9.96 -7.07 -3.09
CA LYS A 137 -10.73 -7.98 -3.93
C LYS A 137 -12.22 -7.64 -3.93
N ALA A 138 -12.78 -7.25 -2.79
CA ALA A 138 -14.16 -6.79 -2.68
C ALA A 138 -14.43 -5.54 -3.55
N MET A 139 -13.50 -4.57 -3.59
CA MET A 139 -13.66 -3.38 -4.44
C MET A 139 -13.51 -3.71 -5.92
N LEU A 140 -12.57 -4.59 -6.29
CA LEU A 140 -12.36 -5.01 -7.67
C LEU A 140 -13.54 -5.81 -8.24
N SER A 141 -14.26 -6.55 -7.40
CA SER A 141 -15.45 -7.32 -7.79
C SER A 141 -16.76 -6.53 -7.69
N TYR A 142 -16.72 -5.29 -7.20
CA TYR A 142 -17.91 -4.48 -7.03
C TYR A 142 -18.53 -4.12 -8.38
N LEU A 143 -19.87 -4.17 -8.49
CA LEU A 143 -20.60 -3.97 -9.75
C LEU A 143 -20.28 -2.64 -10.44
N ARG A 144 -20.02 -1.58 -9.65
CA ARG A 144 -19.68 -0.25 -10.18
C ARG A 144 -18.17 -0.03 -10.33
N PHE A 145 -17.36 -1.07 -10.24
CA PHE A 145 -15.93 -0.98 -10.53
C PHE A 145 -15.70 -0.94 -12.05
N ARG A 146 -14.83 -0.04 -12.51
CA ARG A 146 -14.43 0.12 -13.90
C ARG A 146 -12.91 0.08 -14.00
N LYS A 147 -12.42 -0.73 -14.94
CA LYS A 147 -11.01 -0.73 -15.36
C LYS A 147 -10.81 0.35 -16.42
N GLY A 148 -9.61 0.89 -16.49
CA GLY A 148 -9.22 1.89 -17.48
C GLY A 148 -8.58 3.11 -16.85
N THR A 149 -8.05 3.97 -17.71
CA THR A 149 -7.53 5.28 -17.37
C THR A 149 -8.65 6.21 -16.91
N LYS A 150 -8.29 7.28 -16.20
CA LYS A 150 -9.24 8.32 -15.76
C LYS A 150 -10.09 8.86 -16.92
N GLY A 151 -9.49 9.08 -18.09
CA GLY A 151 -10.20 9.58 -19.27
C GLY A 151 -11.22 8.60 -19.84
N GLU A 152 -10.87 7.31 -19.92
CA GLU A 152 -11.80 6.26 -20.37
C GLU A 152 -12.99 6.13 -19.40
N VAL A 153 -12.72 6.14 -18.10
CA VAL A 153 -13.76 6.07 -17.07
C VAL A 153 -14.70 7.28 -17.12
N ASP A 154 -14.15 8.49 -17.30
CA ASP A 154 -14.95 9.70 -17.45
C ASP A 154 -15.89 9.64 -18.65
N GLU A 155 -15.39 9.16 -19.78
CA GLU A 155 -16.19 9.05 -21.00
C GLU A 155 -17.32 8.04 -20.86
N LEU A 156 -17.04 6.88 -20.26
CA LEU A 156 -18.07 5.88 -19.95
C LEU A 156 -19.17 6.47 -19.05
N LEU A 157 -18.80 7.28 -18.05
CA LEU A 157 -19.77 7.92 -17.18
C LEU A 157 -20.57 9.02 -17.91
N ARG A 158 -19.95 9.77 -18.83
CA ARG A 158 -20.68 10.76 -19.64
C ARG A 158 -21.73 10.10 -20.54
N ILE A 159 -21.39 8.96 -21.15
CA ILE A 159 -22.33 8.16 -21.93
C ILE A 159 -23.47 7.67 -21.04
N GLU A 160 -23.18 7.07 -19.87
CA GLU A 160 -24.24 6.63 -18.95
C GLU A 160 -25.11 7.81 -18.47
N LYS A 161 -24.51 8.99 -18.26
CA LYS A 161 -25.25 10.20 -17.87
C LYS A 161 -26.16 10.72 -18.98
N SER A 162 -25.76 10.63 -20.25
CA SER A 162 -26.58 11.09 -21.38
C SER A 162 -27.79 10.18 -21.60
N GLU A 163 -27.65 8.88 -21.35
CA GLU A 163 -28.75 7.91 -21.35
C GLU A 163 -29.72 8.11 -20.18
N TYR A 164 -29.21 8.51 -19.01
CA TYR A 164 -30.01 8.74 -17.81
C TYR A 164 -29.79 10.14 -17.20
N PRO A 165 -30.26 11.23 -17.85
CA PRO A 165 -29.93 12.61 -17.45
C PRO A 165 -30.34 12.98 -16.02
N MET A 166 -31.40 12.37 -15.48
CA MET A 166 -31.89 12.64 -14.13
C MET A 166 -31.16 11.84 -13.03
N ARG A 167 -30.35 10.84 -13.39
CA ARG A 167 -29.64 10.00 -12.41
C ARG A 167 -28.27 10.57 -12.08
N ILE A 168 -27.84 10.43 -10.83
CA ILE A 168 -26.43 10.53 -10.49
C ILE A 168 -25.78 9.22 -10.90
N VAL A 169 -24.80 9.30 -11.80
CA VAL A 169 -24.00 8.15 -12.21
C VAL A 169 -22.67 8.18 -11.48
N TYR A 170 -22.18 7.01 -11.07
CA TYR A 170 -20.90 6.89 -10.38
C TYR A 170 -20.25 5.53 -10.63
N CYS A 171 -18.94 5.50 -10.46
CA CYS A 171 -18.16 4.27 -10.47
C CYS A 171 -16.92 4.38 -9.57
N PHE A 172 -16.31 3.22 -9.31
CA PHE A 172 -15.00 3.12 -8.69
C PHE A 172 -13.95 2.70 -9.71
N GLY A 173 -12.72 3.16 -9.56
CA GLY A 173 -11.56 2.73 -10.34
C GLY A 173 -10.30 2.74 -9.49
N ILE A 174 -9.18 2.25 -10.04
CA ILE A 174 -7.87 2.35 -9.37
C ILE A 174 -7.23 3.70 -9.67
N SER A 175 -6.62 4.32 -8.65
CA SER A 175 -5.74 5.46 -8.86
C SER A 175 -4.35 4.98 -9.28
N HIS A 176 -3.97 5.25 -10.54
CA HIS A 176 -2.60 5.05 -11.00
C HIS A 176 -1.62 6.09 -10.42
N GLU A 177 -2.14 7.27 -10.05
CA GLU A 177 -1.37 8.37 -9.45
C GLU A 177 -1.01 8.08 -7.98
N HIS A 178 -1.89 7.37 -7.27
CA HIS A 178 -1.76 7.10 -5.83
C HIS A 178 -1.98 5.62 -5.53
N PRO A 179 -0.95 4.77 -5.70
CA PRO A 179 -1.06 3.34 -5.37
C PRO A 179 -1.57 3.12 -3.94
N GLY A 180 -2.55 2.24 -3.79
CA GLY A 180 -3.26 1.96 -2.53
C GLY A 180 -4.54 2.78 -2.36
N THR A 181 -4.94 3.51 -3.40
CA THR A 181 -6.12 4.37 -3.41
C THR A 181 -7.02 4.04 -4.59
N PHE A 182 -8.32 4.00 -4.35
CA PHE A 182 -9.36 3.97 -5.38
C PHE A 182 -9.86 5.39 -5.67
N VAL A 183 -10.42 5.58 -6.85
CA VAL A 183 -11.09 6.82 -7.25
C VAL A 183 -12.57 6.54 -7.38
N LEU A 184 -13.40 7.29 -6.65
CA LEU A 184 -14.83 7.41 -6.89
C LEU A 184 -15.04 8.54 -7.89
N THR A 185 -15.47 8.20 -9.09
CA THR A 185 -15.87 9.18 -10.10
C THR A 185 -17.40 9.26 -10.14
N TYR A 186 -17.96 10.47 -10.16
CA TYR A 186 -19.41 10.65 -10.28
C TYR A 186 -19.79 11.89 -11.09
N ILE A 187 -20.94 11.84 -11.77
CA ILE A 187 -21.54 12.97 -12.48
C ILE A 187 -22.92 13.25 -11.91
N ARG A 188 -23.06 14.38 -11.22
CA ARG A 188 -24.35 14.85 -10.69
C ARG A 188 -25.15 15.60 -11.76
N SER A 189 -24.54 16.63 -12.35
CA SER A 189 -25.18 17.48 -13.37
C SER A 189 -24.53 17.30 -14.73
N SER A 190 -23.31 17.80 -14.91
CA SER A 190 -22.61 17.79 -16.20
C SER A 190 -21.14 17.41 -16.11
N LYS A 191 -20.43 17.91 -15.08
CA LYS A 191 -18.99 17.65 -14.90
C LYS A 191 -18.73 16.39 -14.07
N PRO A 192 -17.76 15.54 -14.46
CA PRO A 192 -17.22 14.52 -13.57
C PRO A 192 -16.53 15.13 -12.36
N HIS A 193 -16.77 14.52 -11.21
CA HIS A 193 -16.09 14.78 -9.96
C HIS A 193 -15.32 13.53 -9.55
N HIS A 194 -14.19 13.71 -8.87
CA HIS A 194 -13.33 12.62 -8.43
C HIS A 194 -13.02 12.79 -6.95
N GLU A 195 -13.23 11.72 -6.19
CA GLU A 195 -12.80 11.66 -4.80
C GLU A 195 -12.00 10.38 -4.55
N TYR A 196 -11.03 10.48 -3.64
CA TYR A 196 -10.11 9.40 -3.36
C TYR A 196 -10.53 8.59 -2.14
N ILE A 197 -10.40 7.27 -2.24
CA ILE A 197 -10.73 6.31 -1.20
C ILE A 197 -9.47 5.50 -0.91
N ARG A 198 -8.89 5.69 0.28
CA ARG A 198 -7.69 4.96 0.68
C ARG A 198 -8.06 3.60 1.25
N LEU A 199 -7.34 2.57 0.81
CA LEU A 199 -7.50 1.21 1.28
C LEU A 199 -6.70 0.98 2.58
N TYR A 200 -7.33 0.35 3.56
CA TYR A 200 -6.75 -0.03 4.84
C TYR A 200 -7.17 -1.45 5.22
N PRO A 201 -6.44 -2.13 6.14
CA PRO A 201 -6.85 -3.45 6.65
C PRO A 201 -8.24 -3.43 7.33
N LYS A 202 -8.64 -2.27 7.86
CA LYS A 202 -9.95 -2.04 8.49
C LYS A 202 -11.05 -1.56 7.52
N GLY A 203 -10.78 -1.56 6.22
CA GLY A 203 -11.72 -1.16 5.17
C GLY A 203 -11.29 0.07 4.37
N PHE A 204 -12.25 0.94 4.08
CA PHE A 204 -12.13 2.04 3.15
C PHE A 204 -12.19 3.38 3.87
N LYS A 205 -11.12 4.16 3.80
CA LYS A 205 -11.13 5.55 4.28
C LYS A 205 -11.62 6.45 3.17
N PHE A 206 -12.81 7.03 3.36
CA PHE A 206 -13.39 8.00 2.45
C PHE A 206 -13.67 9.30 3.19
N ARG A 207 -13.15 10.41 2.67
CA ARG A 207 -13.08 11.70 3.37
C ARG A 207 -12.44 11.51 4.76
N LYS A 208 -13.15 11.84 5.85
CA LYS A 208 -12.65 11.74 7.23
C LYS A 208 -13.10 10.47 7.96
N THR A 209 -13.83 9.58 7.30
CA THR A 209 -14.50 8.43 7.93
C THR A 209 -13.95 7.11 7.42
N MET A 210 -13.94 6.09 8.28
CA MET A 210 -13.58 4.72 7.93
C MET A 210 -14.85 3.88 7.74
N TYR A 211 -14.92 3.12 6.66
CA TYR A 211 -16.04 2.23 6.34
C TYR A 211 -15.53 0.79 6.23
N GLU A 212 -16.15 -0.14 6.96
CA GLU A 212 -15.76 -1.56 6.92
C GLU A 212 -16.15 -2.25 5.60
N ASP A 213 -17.15 -1.73 4.91
CA ASP A 213 -17.66 -2.29 3.65
C ASP A 213 -18.05 -1.19 2.65
N ILE A 214 -18.13 -1.60 1.37
CA ILE A 214 -18.43 -0.72 0.25
C ILE A 214 -19.87 -0.20 0.30
N GLY A 215 -20.81 -1.00 0.83
CA GLY A 215 -22.21 -0.62 0.95
C GLY A 215 -22.41 0.56 1.90
N ARG A 216 -21.77 0.57 3.06
CA ARG A 216 -21.77 1.69 4.00
C ARG A 216 -21.10 2.94 3.41
N LEU A 217 -19.98 2.76 2.71
CA LEU A 217 -19.32 3.86 2.00
C LEU A 217 -20.26 4.49 0.97
N VAL A 218 -20.90 3.67 0.13
CA VAL A 218 -21.85 4.13 -0.90
C VAL A 218 -23.06 4.80 -0.27
N GLY A 219 -23.63 4.22 0.78
CA GLY A 219 -24.76 4.80 1.51
C GLY A 219 -24.42 6.15 2.13
N TYR A 220 -23.21 6.33 2.65
CA TYR A 220 -22.73 7.63 3.10
C TYR A 220 -22.56 8.61 1.93
N PHE A 221 -21.88 8.19 0.86
CA PHE A 221 -21.65 9.02 -0.33
C PHE A 221 -22.96 9.56 -0.90
N GLN A 222 -23.97 8.70 -1.07
CA GLN A 222 -25.27 9.09 -1.61
C GLN A 222 -26.00 10.11 -0.75
N LYS A 223 -25.88 10.02 0.58
CA LYS A 223 -26.49 10.97 1.53
C LYS A 223 -25.75 12.31 1.58
N HIS A 224 -24.46 12.33 1.27
CA HIS A 224 -23.56 13.48 1.44
C HIS A 224 -22.96 13.93 0.10
N ILE A 225 -23.71 13.76 -0.99
CA ILE A 225 -23.25 14.14 -2.33
C ILE A 225 -23.21 15.66 -2.52
N ASP A 226 -24.10 16.38 -1.85
CA ASP A 226 -24.19 17.85 -1.90
C ASP A 226 -23.33 18.53 -0.83
N ASP A 227 -22.68 17.76 0.05
CA ASP A 227 -21.73 18.31 1.02
C ASP A 227 -20.57 19.00 0.30
N PRO A 228 -20.12 20.17 0.77
CA PRO A 228 -18.98 20.86 0.19
C PRO A 228 -17.75 19.94 0.22
N GLN A 229 -17.07 19.84 -0.93
CA GLN A 229 -15.85 19.05 -1.08
C GLN A 229 -14.77 19.62 -0.16
N HIS A 230 -14.53 19.00 0.99
CA HIS A 230 -13.31 19.25 1.73
C HIS A 230 -12.16 18.67 0.93
N GLU A 231 -11.26 19.53 0.44
CA GLU A 231 -10.05 19.18 -0.29
C GLU A 231 -9.34 18.01 0.40
N SER A 232 -9.62 16.81 -0.10
CA SER A 232 -8.98 15.58 0.33
C SER A 232 -7.83 15.34 -0.63
N GLY A 233 -6.92 16.33 -0.69
CA GLY A 233 -5.67 16.16 -1.40
C GLY A 233 -4.88 14.99 -0.80
N PRO A 234 -4.02 14.33 -1.58
CA PRO A 234 -3.15 13.30 -1.02
C PRO A 234 -2.20 13.94 0.00
N LEU A 235 -2.36 13.62 1.29
CA LEU A 235 -1.28 13.66 2.29
C LEU A 235 -0.34 12.48 2.08
#